data_AF-A0A4S8RS51-F1
#
_entry.id   AF-A0A4S8RS51-F1
#
_cell.length_a   1.000
_cell.length_b   1.000
_cell.length_c   1.000
_cell.angle_alpha   90.00
_cell.angle_beta   90.00
_cell.angle_gamma   90.00
#
_symmetry.space_group_name_H-M   'P 1'
#
loop_
_entity.id
_entity.type
_entity.pdbx_description
1 polymer ?
#
loop_
_entity_poly.entity_id
_entity_poly.type
_entity_poly.pdbx_seq_one_letter_code
_entity_poly.pdbx_strand_id
1 'polypeptide(L)'
;MEVQGRIKMIDETKTFGNNGFRKREMVITTEEQYPQHILVEFIQDKCDLLNNYSVGQPVKVSINLRGREWTNPQGETKYFNSIQGWRIENLQSEAQDGNMPPVPPMEAFEPADDLNEEDHDDLPF
;
A
#
# COMPACT_ATOMS: atom_id res chain seq x y z
N MET A 1 4.59 -10.64 7.62
CA MET A 1 4.75 -9.18 7.82
C MET A 1 4.27 -8.48 6.55
N GLU A 2 3.94 -7.20 6.63
CA GLU A 2 3.51 -6.41 5.47
C GLU A 2 4.02 -4.97 5.51
N VAL A 3 4.10 -4.35 4.35
CA VAL A 3 4.41 -2.93 4.17
C VAL A 3 3.35 -2.34 3.25
N GLN A 4 2.77 -1.22 3.65
CA GLN A 4 1.79 -0.48 2.87
C GLN A 4 2.31 0.91 2.54
N GLY A 5 2.03 1.37 1.32
CA GLY A 5 2.38 2.71 0.88
C GLY A 5 2.26 2.88 -0.61
N ARG A 6 2.93 3.89 -1.16
CA ARG A 6 2.93 4.17 -2.60
C ARG A 6 4.19 3.68 -3.27
N ILE A 7 4.03 3.09 -4.45
CA ILE A 7 5.16 2.70 -5.30
C ILE A 7 5.91 3.97 -5.71
N LYS A 8 7.16 4.10 -5.28
CA LYS A 8 8.07 5.19 -5.69
C LYS A 8 8.83 4.86 -6.95
N MET A 9 9.22 3.60 -7.11
CA MET A 9 10.04 3.12 -8.22
C MET A 9 9.80 1.63 -8.43
N ILE A 10 9.80 1.18 -9.69
CA ILE A 10 9.93 -0.23 -10.07
C ILE A 10 11.13 -0.31 -11.00
N ASP A 11 12.15 -1.09 -10.65
CA ASP A 11 13.33 -1.30 -11.48
C ASP A 11 13.07 -2.41 -12.52
N GLU A 12 13.98 -2.58 -13.46
CA GLU A 12 13.98 -3.67 -14.43
C GLU A 12 14.30 -5.02 -13.76
N THR A 13 13.85 -6.13 -14.37
CA THR A 13 14.25 -7.46 -13.91
C THR A 13 15.70 -7.72 -14.30
N LYS A 14 16.56 -7.94 -13.31
CA LYS A 14 17.96 -8.31 -13.50
C LYS A 14 18.13 -9.82 -13.36
N THR A 15 19.00 -10.40 -14.18
CA THR A 15 19.34 -11.83 -14.13
C THR A 15 20.78 -12.00 -13.69
N PHE A 16 21.02 -12.88 -12.71
CA PHE A 16 22.32 -13.10 -12.10
C PHE A 16 22.78 -14.55 -12.26
N GLY A 17 24.07 -14.70 -12.61
CA GLY A 17 24.72 -15.99 -12.75
C GLY A 17 24.18 -16.84 -13.90
N ASN A 18 24.82 -18.01 -14.10
CA ASN A 18 24.46 -18.92 -15.19
C ASN A 18 23.15 -19.69 -14.94
N ASN A 19 22.64 -19.67 -13.70
CA ASN A 19 21.42 -20.39 -13.31
C ASN A 19 20.13 -19.60 -13.58
N GLY A 20 20.24 -18.41 -14.19
CA GLY A 20 19.08 -17.59 -14.51
C GLY A 20 18.38 -17.01 -13.28
N PHE A 21 19.10 -16.70 -12.20
CA PHE A 21 18.48 -16.13 -11.00
C PHE A 21 17.91 -14.74 -11.31
N ARG A 22 16.58 -14.60 -11.31
CA ARG A 22 15.90 -13.33 -11.57
C ARG A 22 15.65 -12.58 -10.26
N LYS A 23 15.92 -11.27 -10.27
CA LYS A 23 15.54 -10.36 -9.18
C LYS A 23 15.04 -9.05 -9.77
N ARG A 24 13.98 -8.51 -9.19
CA ARG A 24 13.42 -7.18 -9.50
C ARG A 24 13.21 -6.42 -8.21
N GLU A 25 13.52 -5.13 -8.22
CA GLU A 25 13.47 -4.28 -7.03
C GLU A 25 12.36 -3.24 -7.18
N MET A 26 11.68 -2.96 -6.08
CA MET A 26 10.65 -1.92 -5.98
C MET A 26 10.93 -1.09 -4.73
N VAL A 27 10.72 0.22 -4.80
CA VAL A 27 10.76 1.10 -3.63
C VAL A 27 9.34 1.52 -3.27
N ILE A 28 8.95 1.32 -2.03
CA ILE A 28 7.67 1.80 -1.47
C ILE A 28 7.97 2.99 -0.55
N THR A 29 7.16 4.03 -0.64
CA THR A 29 7.09 5.11 0.35
C THR A 29 5.92 4.86 1.29
N THR A 30 6.18 4.69 2.59
CA THR A 30 5.11 4.51 3.60
C THR A 30 4.28 5.78 3.76
N GLU A 31 3.00 5.64 4.11
CA GLU A 31 2.06 6.76 4.31
C GLU A 31 1.86 7.05 5.81
N GLU A 32 2.96 7.27 6.52
CA GLU A 32 2.98 7.61 7.95
C GLU A 32 3.51 9.02 8.18
N GLN A 33 3.51 9.50 9.44
CA GLN A 33 3.99 10.86 9.79
C GLN A 33 5.43 11.12 9.29
N TYR A 34 6.27 10.08 9.30
CA TYR A 34 7.65 10.14 8.81
C TYR A 34 7.86 9.08 7.71
N PRO A 35 7.48 9.40 6.45
CA PRO A 35 7.57 8.46 5.34
C PRO A 35 8.95 7.84 5.21
N GLN A 36 8.99 6.51 5.13
CA GLN A 36 10.20 5.73 4.89
C GLN A 36 10.21 5.23 3.45
N HIS A 37 11.40 5.21 2.84
CA HIS A 37 11.61 4.58 1.53
C HIS A 37 12.19 3.19 1.72
N ILE A 38 11.36 2.18 1.48
CA ILE A 38 11.70 0.78 1.74
C ILE A 38 11.91 0.08 0.40
N LEU A 39 13.13 -0.44 0.19
CA LEU A 39 13.44 -1.28 -0.95
C LEU A 39 12.97 -2.71 -0.68
N VAL A 40 12.16 -3.24 -1.58
CA VAL A 40 11.61 -4.59 -1.55
C VAL A 40 12.09 -5.35 -2.79
N GLU A 41 12.66 -6.54 -2.58
CA GLU A 41 13.10 -7.43 -3.66
C GLU A 41 12.07 -8.52 -3.95
N PHE A 42 11.79 -8.72 -5.24
CA PHE A 42 10.99 -9.83 -5.76
C PHE A 42 11.95 -10.74 -6.53
N ILE A 43 11.86 -12.04 -6.29
CA ILE A 43 12.78 -13.03 -6.89
C ILE A 43 12.02 -14.02 -7.77
N GLN A 44 12.70 -14.55 -8.79
CA GLN A 44 12.17 -15.62 -9.65
C GLN A 44 10.80 -15.26 -10.25
N ASP A 45 9.79 -16.13 -10.06
CA ASP A 45 8.42 -15.94 -10.53
C ASP A 45 7.75 -14.69 -9.96
N LYS A 46 8.17 -14.25 -8.77
CA LYS A 46 7.59 -13.06 -8.12
C LYS A 46 7.97 -11.76 -8.81
N CYS A 47 9.01 -11.74 -9.66
CA CYS A 47 9.36 -10.56 -10.45
C CYS A 47 8.22 -10.11 -11.36
N ASP A 48 7.46 -11.08 -11.89
CA ASP A 48 6.40 -10.84 -12.85
C ASP A 48 5.13 -10.27 -12.21
N LEU A 49 4.99 -10.36 -10.88
CA LEU A 49 3.91 -9.67 -10.15
C LEU A 49 3.93 -8.17 -10.40
N LEU A 50 5.11 -7.58 -10.53
CA LEU A 50 5.27 -6.14 -10.71
C LEU A 50 4.87 -5.64 -12.10
N ASN A 51 4.61 -6.52 -13.06
CA ASN A 51 4.20 -6.14 -14.43
C ASN A 51 2.84 -5.42 -14.47
N ASN A 52 1.99 -5.66 -13.47
CA ASN A 52 0.64 -5.08 -13.39
C ASN A 52 0.58 -3.79 -12.56
N TYR A 53 1.73 -3.28 -12.12
CA TYR A 53 1.81 -2.14 -11.21
C TYR A 53 2.57 -0.97 -11.84
N SER A 54 2.30 0.23 -11.34
CA SER A 54 2.91 1.47 -11.82
C SER A 54 3.28 2.38 -10.66
N VAL A 55 4.29 3.23 -10.89
CA VAL A 55 4.71 4.26 -9.93
C VAL A 55 3.52 5.14 -9.54
N GLY A 56 3.42 5.47 -8.26
CA GLY A 56 2.35 6.26 -7.65
C GLY A 56 1.18 5.45 -7.09
N GLN A 57 1.03 4.19 -7.48
CA GLN A 57 -0.07 3.33 -7.03
C GLN A 57 0.04 3.02 -5.53
N PRO A 58 -1.08 3.08 -4.78
CA PRO A 58 -1.12 2.62 -3.40
C PRO A 58 -1.20 1.10 -3.37
N VAL A 59 -0.28 0.47 -2.64
CA VAL A 59 -0.15 -0.98 -2.56
C VAL A 59 0.10 -1.45 -1.14
N LYS A 60 -0.29 -2.70 -0.89
CA LYS A 60 0.13 -3.49 0.26
C LYS A 60 0.98 -4.64 -0.23
N VAL A 61 2.13 -4.85 0.40
CA VAL A 61 3.09 -5.89 0.03
C VAL A 61 3.31 -6.80 1.21
N SER A 62 3.00 -8.08 1.04
CA SER A 62 3.36 -9.11 2.01
C SER A 62 4.84 -9.46 1.85
N ILE A 63 5.59 -9.37 2.95
CA ILE A 63 7.04 -9.49 2.95
C ILE A 63 7.55 -10.55 3.92
N ASN A 64 8.75 -11.03 3.63
CA ASN A 64 9.61 -11.76 4.55
C ASN A 64 10.86 -10.92 4.83
N LEU A 65 11.23 -10.78 6.11
CA LEU A 65 12.53 -10.24 6.50
C LEU A 65 13.54 -11.38 6.52
N ARG A 66 14.61 -11.26 5.74
CA ARG A 66 15.67 -12.26 5.62
C ARG A 66 16.97 -11.69 6.17
N GLY A 67 17.65 -12.45 7.02
CA GLY A 67 19.02 -12.16 7.44
C GLY A 67 20.01 -13.00 6.63
N ARG A 68 21.14 -12.42 6.24
CA ARG A 68 22.29 -13.14 5.69
C ARG A 68 23.54 -12.75 6.45
N GLU A 69 24.32 -13.76 6.78
CA GLU A 69 25.66 -13.61 7.31
C GLU A 69 26.65 -13.62 6.14
N TRP A 70 27.61 -12.71 6.16
CA TRP A 70 28.68 -12.66 5.18
C TRP A 70 30.00 -12.33 5.87
N THR A 71 30.96 -13.23 5.74
CA THR A 71 32.32 -13.02 6.21
C THR A 71 33.16 -12.46 5.06
N ASN A 72 33.80 -11.31 5.29
CA ASN A 72 34.70 -10.72 4.31
C ASN A 72 36.01 -11.54 4.20
N PRO A 73 36.82 -11.34 3.14
CA PRO A 73 38.10 -12.03 3.01
C PRO A 73 39.09 -11.81 4.17
N GLN A 74 38.89 -10.75 4.97
CA GLN A 74 39.69 -10.42 6.16
C GLN A 74 39.21 -11.13 7.44
N GLY A 75 38.15 -11.94 7.37
CA GLY A 75 37.60 -12.70 8.50
C GLY A 75 36.58 -11.95 9.37
N GLU A 76 36.17 -10.74 8.99
CA GLU A 76 35.13 -9.98 9.69
C GLU A 76 33.74 -10.42 9.21
N THR A 77 32.89 -10.85 10.14
CA THR A 77 31.50 -11.22 9.86
C THR A 77 30.59 -10.00 9.91
N LYS A 78 29.82 -9.79 8.83
CA LYS A 78 28.77 -8.77 8.71
C LYS A 78 27.41 -9.41 8.48
N TYR A 79 26.38 -8.77 9.00
CA TYR A 79 24.99 -9.19 8.81
C TYR A 79 24.27 -8.19 7.91
N PHE A 80 23.51 -8.72 6.96
CA PHE A 80 22.68 -7.90 6.08
C PHE A 80 21.24 -8.39 6.17
N ASN A 81 20.32 -7.45 6.15
CA ASN A 81 18.91 -7.74 6.02
C ASN A 81 18.46 -7.52 4.58
N SER A 82 17.54 -8.34 4.10
CA SER A 82 16.78 -8.08 2.88
C SER A 82 15.29 -8.25 3.13
N ILE A 83 14.49 -7.44 2.44
CA ILE A 83 13.03 -7.45 2.52
C ILE A 83 12.52 -8.05 1.22
N GLN A 84 12.05 -9.29 1.30
CA GLN A 84 11.60 -10.05 0.14
C GLN A 84 10.08 -10.02 0.05
N GLY A 85 9.57 -9.43 -1.03
CA GLY A 85 8.15 -9.43 -1.36
C GLY A 85 7.74 -10.76 -2.00
N TRP A 86 6.59 -11.30 -1.58
CA TRP A 86 6.03 -12.53 -2.17
C TRP A 86 4.58 -12.38 -2.65
N ARG A 87 3.90 -11.30 -2.23
CA ARG A 87 2.57 -10.89 -2.69
C ARG A 87 2.48 -9.37 -2.68
N ILE A 88 1.75 -8.82 -3.64
CA ILE A 88 1.43 -7.40 -3.75
C ILE A 88 -0.05 -7.26 -4.10
N GLU A 89 -0.70 -6.26 -3.52
CA GLU A 89 -2.13 -6.00 -3.67
C GLU A 89 -2.34 -4.52 -3.96
N ASN A 90 -3.22 -4.21 -4.91
CA ASN A 90 -3.59 -2.82 -5.23
C ASN A 90 -4.68 -2.36 -4.27
N LEU A 91 -4.41 -1.31 -3.51
CA LEU A 91 -5.35 -0.78 -2.50
C LEU A 91 -6.44 0.11 -3.11
N GLN A 92 -6.28 0.57 -4.35
CA GLN A 92 -7.35 1.27 -5.07
C GLN A 92 -8.42 0.32 -5.59
N SER A 93 -8.07 -0.92 -5.91
CA SER A 93 -9.02 -1.90 -6.46
C SER A 93 -10.04 -2.36 -5.40
N GLU A 94 -9.68 -2.40 -4.12
CA GLU A 94 -10.60 -2.73 -3.03
C GLU A 94 -11.70 -1.66 -2.84
N ALA A 95 -11.49 -0.42 -3.31
CA ALA A 95 -12.50 0.63 -3.24
C ALA A 95 -13.56 0.56 -4.36
N GLN A 96 -13.32 -0.23 -5.41
CA GLN A 96 -14.27 -0.41 -6.52
C GLN A 96 -15.17 -1.65 -6.38
N ASP A 97 -14.84 -2.60 -5.50
CA ASP A 97 -15.72 -3.74 -5.16
C ASP A 97 -16.74 -3.38 -4.04
N GLY A 98 -16.92 -2.08 -3.79
CA GLY A 98 -18.07 -1.56 -3.08
C GLY A 98 -19.32 -1.65 -3.95
N ASN A 99 -19.97 -2.81 -3.93
CA ASN A 99 -21.40 -2.95 -4.25
C ASN A 99 -22.23 -2.13 -3.23
N MET A 100 -22.04 -0.82 -3.22
CA MET A 100 -22.96 0.11 -2.60
C MET A 100 -24.21 0.12 -3.48
N PRO A 101 -25.39 -0.27 -2.95
CA PRO A 101 -26.63 -0.06 -3.67
C PRO A 101 -26.72 1.43 -4.04
N PRO A 102 -27.27 1.77 -5.22
CA PRO A 102 -27.51 3.16 -5.54
C PRO A 102 -28.30 3.78 -4.40
N VAL A 103 -27.72 4.80 -3.76
CA VAL A 103 -28.44 5.62 -2.79
C VAL A 103 -29.61 6.22 -3.57
N PRO A 104 -30.87 5.95 -3.20
CA PRO A 104 -32.00 6.57 -3.89
C PRO A 104 -31.80 8.09 -3.83
N PRO A 105 -32.18 8.83 -4.89
CA PRO A 105 -32.15 10.29 -4.85
C PRO A 105 -32.87 10.75 -3.58
N MET A 106 -32.19 11.52 -2.74
CA MET A 106 -32.88 12.25 -1.68
C MET A 106 -33.87 13.16 -2.41
N GLU A 107 -35.16 12.84 -2.31
CA GLU A 107 -36.21 13.79 -2.66
C GLU A 107 -35.90 15.09 -1.94
N ALA A 108 -35.81 16.17 -2.71
CA ALA A 108 -35.61 17.50 -2.18
C ALA A 108 -36.72 17.73 -1.14
N PHE A 109 -36.33 17.87 0.13
CA PHE A 109 -37.25 18.33 1.15
C PHE A 109 -37.78 19.68 0.68
N GLU A 110 -39.07 19.73 0.38
CA GLU A 110 -39.76 21.00 0.18
C GLU A 110 -39.60 21.82 1.47
N PRO A 111 -39.24 23.11 1.38
CA PRO A 111 -39.24 23.96 2.55
C PRO A 111 -40.67 24.01 3.09
N ALA A 112 -40.85 23.68 4.37
CA ALA A 112 -42.13 23.83 5.03
C ALA A 112 -42.48 25.32 5.05
N ASP A 113 -43.57 25.68 4.35
CA ASP A 113 -44.24 26.97 4.51
C ASP A 113 -44.86 27.03 5.92
N ASP A 114 -44.56 28.12 6.60
CA ASP A 114 -45.15 28.70 7.82
C ASP A 114 -46.30 27.93 8.50
N LEU A 115 -46.06 27.50 9.74
CA LEU A 115 -47.12 27.21 10.71
C LEU A 115 -46.75 27.77 12.10
N ASN A 116 -47.32 28.95 12.35
CA ASN A 116 -47.73 29.56 13.63
C ASN A 116 -46.68 29.86 14.71
N GLU A 117 -46.64 31.15 15.03
CA GLU A 117 -46.24 31.75 16.30
C GLU A 117 -46.91 31.08 17.52
N GLU A 118 -46.26 31.26 18.68
CA GLU A 118 -46.70 30.94 20.04
C GLU A 118 -46.50 29.48 20.48
N ASP A 119 -45.37 29.20 21.15
CA ASP A 119 -45.45 28.90 22.59
C ASP A 119 -44.07 28.74 23.27
N HIS A 120 -43.86 29.64 24.23
CA HIS A 120 -43.17 29.43 25.52
C HIS A 120 -41.64 29.23 25.57
N ASP A 121 -40.96 30.38 25.66
CA ASP A 121 -39.80 30.62 26.52
C ASP A 121 -40.14 30.24 27.99
N ASP A 122 -39.69 29.08 28.46
CA ASP A 122 -39.55 28.82 29.90
C ASP A 122 -38.45 27.78 30.17
N LEU A 123 -37.20 28.25 30.21
CA LEU A 123 -36.07 27.50 30.77
C LEU A 123 -35.59 28.21 32.05
N PRO A 124 -35.73 27.58 33.23
CA PRO A 124 -35.30 28.17 34.49
C PRO A 124 -33.77 28.14 34.63
N PHE A 125 -33.23 29.24 35.15
CA PHE A 125 -31.83 29.43 35.57
C PHE A 125 -31.38 28.48 36.67
#